data_AF-A0AAV5B9H6-F1
#
_entry.id   AF-A0AAV5B9H6-F1
#
_cell.length_a   1.000
_cell.length_b   1.000
_cell.length_c   1.000
_cell.angle_alpha   90.00
_cell.angle_beta   90.00
_cell.angle_gamma   90.00
#
_symmetry.space_group_name_H-M   'P 1'
#
loop_
_entity.id
_entity.type
_entity.pdbx_description
1 polymer ?
#
loop_
_entity_poly.entity_id
_entity_poly.type
_entity_poly.pdbx_seq_one_letter_code
_entity_poly.pdbx_strand_id
1 'polypeptide(L)'
;MKKVLQQKKVLKLHTKELIEHNWNMVLDINALLDQNDERIVDLGSSQLLRWIDMLNRNEDSELICKHLRRKIRNVGKEEMHSRSARNKLEEYRSRLYQMKFMEDYLLLVIDRKSDYAKANRGFKVNGIQYHRMVGTSGGVKNSTIVYVSERLYPELKRRLDNKRNMEQKLVPAKLEAYQGLICSASVPVPMPKGIIVVKDCITRFKDDVILLDDSVDDEPKLEFIKDYAIEHNGSDGFGLISPSYASRVGKALQFDERPVPGFTCRYAWTKRMLYTFDFVEFAEKVAGTYFVEDV
;
A
#
# COMPACT_ATOMS: atom_id res chain seq x y z
N MET A 1 4.02 -14.83 14.84
CA MET A 1 3.14 -13.65 14.65
C MET A 1 1.82 -14.10 14.04
N LYS A 2 0.66 -13.75 14.65
CA LYS A 2 -0.63 -13.90 13.96
C LYS A 2 -0.59 -13.05 12.69
N LYS A 3 -1.08 -13.56 11.55
CA LYS A 3 -1.26 -12.76 10.32
C LYS A 3 -2.21 -11.60 10.65
N VAL A 4 -1.67 -10.41 10.91
CA VAL A 4 -2.44 -9.19 11.17
C VAL A 4 -3.03 -8.66 9.85
N LEU A 5 -2.36 -8.90 8.73
CA LEU A 5 -2.78 -8.37 7.43
C LEU A 5 -3.71 -9.33 6.68
N GLN A 6 -4.94 -8.87 6.41
CA GLN A 6 -5.88 -9.58 5.55
C GLN A 6 -5.39 -9.60 4.09
N GLN A 7 -5.57 -10.73 3.42
CA GLN A 7 -5.41 -10.85 1.97
C GLN A 7 -6.76 -10.63 1.28
N LYS A 8 -6.77 -9.79 0.24
CA LYS A 8 -7.89 -9.55 -0.66
C LYS A 8 -7.59 -10.22 -2.01
N LYS A 9 -8.63 -10.63 -2.73
CA LYS A 9 -8.52 -11.26 -4.05
C LYS A 9 -8.89 -10.22 -5.11
N VAL A 10 -8.10 -10.13 -6.16
CA VAL A 10 -8.32 -9.19 -7.27
C VAL A 10 -8.19 -9.91 -8.60
N LEU A 11 -8.83 -9.38 -9.63
CA LEU A 11 -8.69 -9.88 -10.98
C LEU A 11 -7.39 -9.35 -11.61
N LYS A 12 -6.66 -10.24 -12.27
CA LYS A 12 -5.48 -9.94 -13.08
C LYS A 12 -5.72 -10.48 -14.49
N LEU A 13 -5.69 -9.59 -15.48
CA LEU A 13 -5.91 -9.90 -16.89
C LEU A 13 -4.73 -9.47 -17.74
N HIS A 14 -4.60 -10.07 -18.90
CA HIS A 14 -3.72 -9.61 -19.97
C HIS A 14 -4.49 -8.80 -21.01
N THR A 15 -3.85 -7.79 -21.60
CA THR A 15 -4.44 -7.02 -22.70
C THR A 15 -4.83 -7.87 -23.90
N LYS A 16 -4.11 -8.96 -24.19
CA LYS A 16 -4.48 -9.92 -25.26
C LYS A 16 -5.88 -10.50 -25.06
N GLU A 17 -6.25 -10.84 -23.83
CA GLU A 17 -7.57 -11.39 -23.50
C GLU A 17 -8.66 -10.34 -23.72
N LEU A 18 -8.39 -9.08 -23.36
CA LEU A 18 -9.32 -7.98 -23.62
C LEU A 18 -9.48 -7.72 -25.13
N ILE A 19 -8.40 -7.81 -25.91
CA ILE A 19 -8.44 -7.60 -27.36
C ILE A 19 -9.33 -8.66 -28.04
N GLU A 20 -9.19 -9.93 -27.65
CA GLU A 20 -10.03 -11.03 -28.14
C GLU A 20 -11.54 -10.79 -27.88
N HIS A 21 -11.85 -10.05 -26.81
CA HIS A 21 -13.21 -9.69 -26.42
C HIS A 21 -13.57 -8.24 -26.80
N ASN A 22 -12.87 -7.63 -27.75
CA ASN A 22 -13.12 -6.26 -28.21
C ASN A 22 -13.18 -5.22 -27.05
N TRP A 23 -12.33 -5.40 -26.03
CA TRP A 23 -12.23 -4.59 -24.82
C TRP A 23 -13.51 -4.56 -23.96
N ASN A 24 -14.39 -5.55 -24.12
CA ASN A 24 -15.59 -5.75 -23.32
C ASN A 24 -15.74 -7.24 -22.96
N MET A 25 -15.16 -7.62 -21.83
CA MET A 25 -15.07 -9.01 -21.39
C MET A 25 -16.19 -9.37 -20.42
N VAL A 26 -16.72 -10.58 -20.52
CA VAL A 26 -17.67 -11.15 -19.55
C VAL A 26 -17.04 -12.41 -18.95
N LEU A 27 -17.05 -12.49 -17.62
CA LEU A 27 -16.40 -13.51 -16.82
C LEU A 27 -17.33 -13.96 -15.69
N ASP A 28 -17.46 -15.26 -15.49
CA ASP A 28 -18.08 -15.81 -14.28
C ASP A 28 -17.07 -15.79 -13.12
N ILE A 29 -17.10 -14.70 -12.34
CA ILE A 29 -16.18 -14.51 -11.21
C ILE A 29 -16.33 -15.61 -10.16
N ASN A 30 -17.53 -16.14 -9.94
CA ASN A 30 -17.74 -17.20 -8.95
C ASN A 30 -17.03 -18.48 -9.42
N ALA A 31 -17.20 -18.85 -10.69
CA ALA A 31 -16.50 -19.99 -11.26
C ALA A 31 -14.96 -19.85 -11.17
N LEU A 32 -14.43 -18.65 -11.48
CA LEU A 32 -12.99 -18.39 -11.36
C LEU A 32 -12.49 -18.53 -9.91
N LEU A 33 -13.26 -18.03 -8.94
CA LEU A 33 -12.93 -18.13 -7.51
C LEU A 33 -12.98 -19.59 -7.02
N ASP A 34 -13.99 -20.35 -7.43
CA ASP A 34 -14.18 -21.74 -7.02
C ASP A 34 -13.10 -22.66 -7.61
N GLN A 35 -12.65 -22.37 -8.84
CA GLN A 35 -11.60 -23.11 -9.53
C GLN A 35 -10.17 -22.68 -9.16
N ASN A 36 -10.01 -21.62 -8.35
CA ASN A 36 -8.72 -20.97 -8.10
C ASN A 36 -7.97 -20.61 -9.40
N ASP A 37 -8.70 -20.03 -10.35
CA ASP A 37 -8.15 -19.59 -11.63
C ASP A 37 -6.96 -18.62 -11.44
N GLU A 38 -5.95 -18.73 -12.30
CA GLU A 38 -4.72 -17.93 -12.24
C GLU A 38 -4.94 -16.42 -12.38
N ARG A 39 -6.07 -16.01 -12.97
CA ARG A 39 -6.51 -14.61 -13.05
C ARG A 39 -6.86 -14.05 -11.67
N ILE A 40 -7.11 -14.88 -10.67
CA ILE A 40 -7.42 -14.43 -9.31
C ILE A 40 -6.15 -14.41 -8.48
N VAL A 41 -5.65 -13.21 -8.16
CA VAL A 41 -4.43 -13.04 -7.38
C VAL A 41 -4.71 -12.48 -5.99
N ASP A 42 -3.92 -12.91 -5.00
CA ASP A 42 -4.01 -12.42 -3.62
C ASP A 42 -3.11 -11.19 -3.41
N LEU A 43 -3.70 -10.08 -2.94
CA LEU A 43 -2.99 -8.89 -2.50
C LEU A 43 -3.10 -8.70 -0.99
N GLY A 44 -2.02 -8.25 -0.35
CA GLY A 44 -2.08 -7.78 1.03
C GLY A 44 -2.89 -6.49 1.14
N SER A 45 -3.70 -6.36 2.20
CA SER A 45 -4.49 -5.14 2.45
C SER A 45 -3.62 -3.89 2.38
N SER A 46 -4.00 -2.95 1.53
CA SER A 46 -3.33 -1.68 1.30
C SER A 46 -4.30 -0.51 1.53
N GLN A 47 -3.80 0.72 1.54
CA GLN A 47 -4.64 1.89 1.77
C GLN A 47 -5.69 2.05 0.66
N LEU A 48 -5.30 1.79 -0.59
CA LEU A 48 -6.21 1.82 -1.73
C LEU A 48 -7.35 0.80 -1.58
N LEU A 49 -7.02 -0.44 -1.23
CA LEU A 49 -8.02 -1.50 -1.03
C LEU A 49 -8.98 -1.16 0.11
N ARG A 50 -8.48 -0.60 1.22
CA ARG A 50 -9.34 -0.15 2.33
C ARG A 50 -10.26 1.00 1.93
N TRP A 51 -9.79 1.95 1.11
CA TRP A 51 -10.67 2.99 0.59
C TRP A 51 -11.78 2.41 -0.30
N ILE A 52 -11.48 1.40 -1.11
CA ILE A 52 -12.50 0.70 -1.91
C ILE A 52 -13.53 0.03 -1.00
N ASP A 53 -13.10 -0.74 0.00
CA ASP A 53 -14.02 -1.35 0.98
C ASP A 53 -14.92 -0.29 1.64
N MET A 54 -14.33 0.83 2.07
CA MET A 54 -15.04 1.94 2.72
C MET A 54 -16.09 2.58 1.79
N LEU A 55 -15.73 2.84 0.53
CA LEU A 55 -16.65 3.42 -0.46
C LEU A 55 -17.78 2.45 -0.84
N ASN A 56 -17.53 1.15 -0.76
CA ASN A 56 -18.53 0.11 -0.95
C ASN A 56 -19.32 -0.24 0.32
N ARG A 57 -19.07 0.45 1.45
CA ARG A 57 -19.69 0.17 2.77
C ARG A 57 -19.41 -1.26 3.26
N ASN A 58 -18.24 -1.79 2.93
CA ASN A 58 -17.75 -3.13 3.29
C ASN A 58 -16.73 -3.08 4.44
N GLU A 59 -16.83 -2.11 5.34
CA GLU A 59 -15.91 -1.91 6.46
C GLU A 59 -15.90 -3.11 7.42
N ASP A 60 -17.06 -3.75 7.63
CA ASP A 60 -17.20 -4.96 8.46
C ASP A 60 -16.74 -6.25 7.78
N SER A 61 -16.26 -6.17 6.52
CA SER A 61 -15.83 -7.35 5.75
C SER A 61 -14.77 -8.17 6.47
N GLU A 62 -13.90 -7.54 7.24
CA GLU A 62 -12.86 -8.21 8.01
C GLU A 62 -13.45 -9.04 9.17
N LEU A 63 -14.39 -8.46 9.92
CA LEU A 63 -15.07 -9.14 11.02
C LEU A 63 -15.87 -10.34 10.50
N ILE A 64 -16.60 -10.14 9.39
CA ILE A 64 -17.36 -11.19 8.71
C ILE A 64 -16.41 -12.31 8.24
N CYS A 65 -15.29 -11.97 7.60
CA CYS A 65 -14.28 -12.96 7.19
C CYS A 65 -13.73 -13.76 8.37
N LYS A 66 -13.48 -13.11 9.51
CA LYS A 66 -13.01 -13.77 10.73
C LYS A 66 -14.05 -14.76 11.27
N HIS A 67 -15.33 -14.37 11.28
CA HIS A 67 -16.43 -15.23 11.69
C HIS A 67 -16.60 -16.43 10.77
N LEU A 68 -16.58 -16.22 9.44
CA LEU A 68 -16.66 -17.29 8.45
C LEU A 68 -15.51 -18.29 8.60
N ARG A 69 -14.27 -17.83 8.81
CA ARG A 69 -13.12 -18.71 9.08
C ARG A 69 -13.31 -19.54 10.35
N ARG A 70 -13.92 -18.97 11.39
CA ARG A 70 -14.25 -19.71 12.62
C ARG A 70 -15.30 -20.78 12.35
N LYS A 71 -16.38 -20.44 11.62
CA LYS A 71 -17.42 -21.41 11.21
C LYS A 71 -16.83 -22.56 10.40
N ILE A 72 -16.00 -22.27 9.39
CA ILE A 72 -15.31 -23.29 8.57
C ILE A 72 -14.48 -24.23 9.45
N ARG A 73 -13.72 -23.67 10.41
CA ARG A 73 -12.90 -24.47 11.34
C ARG A 73 -13.75 -25.37 12.24
N ASN A 74 -14.88 -24.88 12.72
CA ASN A 74 -15.75 -25.66 13.61
C ASN A 74 -16.43 -26.81 12.86
N VAL A 75 -16.99 -26.56 11.68
CA VAL A 75 -17.62 -27.62 10.86
C VAL A 75 -16.60 -28.70 10.47
N GLY A 76 -15.36 -28.32 10.17
CA GLY A 76 -14.28 -29.27 9.88
C GLY A 76 -13.88 -30.17 11.06
N LYS A 77 -14.22 -29.81 12.31
CA LYS A 77 -13.93 -30.61 13.52
C LYS A 77 -15.06 -31.53 13.92
N GLU A 78 -16.31 -31.17 13.64
CA GLU A 78 -17.50 -31.82 14.24
C GLU A 78 -18.24 -32.77 13.28
N GLU A 79 -18.17 -32.59 11.94
CA GLU A 79 -19.07 -33.31 11.01
C GLU A 79 -18.45 -33.66 9.64
N MET A 80 -17.15 -33.94 9.52
CA MET A 80 -16.45 -33.99 8.23
C MET A 80 -17.00 -35.01 7.19
N HIS A 81 -17.79 -35.99 7.62
CA HIS A 81 -18.29 -37.09 6.78
C HIS A 81 -19.73 -36.91 6.28
N SER A 82 -20.49 -35.93 6.77
CA SER A 82 -21.90 -35.75 6.35
C SER A 82 -22.02 -34.90 5.08
N ARG A 83 -22.98 -35.23 4.20
CA ARG A 83 -23.29 -34.43 3.01
C ARG A 83 -23.70 -33.00 3.37
N SER A 84 -24.40 -32.84 4.49
CA SER A 84 -24.80 -31.54 5.05
C SER A 84 -23.60 -30.66 5.43
N ALA A 85 -22.57 -31.24 6.06
CA ALA A 85 -21.37 -30.52 6.44
C ALA A 85 -20.54 -30.08 5.22
N ARG A 86 -20.46 -30.90 4.17
CA ARG A 86 -19.80 -30.52 2.91
C ARG A 86 -20.50 -29.32 2.26
N ASN A 87 -21.82 -29.34 2.16
CA ASN A 87 -22.60 -28.23 1.61
C ASN A 87 -22.39 -26.93 2.42
N LYS A 88 -22.43 -27.00 3.76
CA LYS A 88 -22.16 -25.84 4.63
C LYS A 88 -20.74 -25.30 4.46
N LEU A 89 -19.75 -26.18 4.30
CA LEU A 89 -18.35 -25.78 4.08
C LEU A 89 -18.18 -25.06 2.74
N GLU A 90 -18.81 -25.57 1.69
CA GLU A 90 -18.81 -24.97 0.37
C GLU A 90 -19.46 -23.57 0.41
N GLU A 91 -20.64 -23.45 1.01
CA GLU A 91 -21.33 -22.17 1.20
C GLU A 91 -20.46 -21.15 1.97
N TYR A 92 -19.88 -21.55 3.10
CA TYR A 92 -19.04 -20.65 3.90
C TYR A 92 -17.76 -20.25 3.18
N ARG A 93 -17.17 -21.14 2.37
CA ARG A 93 -15.99 -20.84 1.56
C ARG A 93 -16.33 -19.90 0.41
N SER A 94 -17.38 -20.19 -0.34
CA SER A 94 -17.86 -19.32 -1.43
C SER A 94 -18.16 -17.91 -0.91
N ARG A 95 -18.90 -17.80 0.20
CA ARG A 95 -19.17 -16.50 0.85
C ARG A 95 -17.89 -15.82 1.33
N LEU A 96 -16.92 -16.55 1.88
CA LEU A 96 -15.63 -15.99 2.28
C LEU A 96 -14.84 -15.45 1.07
N TYR A 97 -14.90 -16.13 -0.07
CA TYR A 97 -14.25 -15.69 -1.30
C TYR A 97 -14.91 -14.45 -1.88
N GLN A 98 -16.24 -14.43 -1.98
CA GLN A 98 -16.99 -13.26 -2.41
C GLN A 98 -16.68 -12.03 -1.54
N MET A 99 -16.64 -12.20 -0.21
CA MET A 99 -16.28 -11.11 0.72
C MET A 99 -14.83 -10.61 0.59
N LYS A 100 -13.94 -11.41 0.02
CA LYS A 100 -12.52 -11.07 -0.20
C LYS A 100 -12.25 -10.50 -1.58
N PHE A 101 -13.12 -10.78 -2.55
CA PHE A 101 -12.97 -10.34 -3.92
C PHE A 101 -13.24 -8.83 -4.02
N MET A 102 -12.39 -8.14 -4.78
CA MET A 102 -12.46 -6.69 -4.98
C MET A 102 -12.77 -6.41 -6.44
N GLU A 103 -14.04 -6.19 -6.75
CA GLU A 103 -14.48 -5.92 -8.13
C GLU A 103 -13.94 -4.59 -8.66
N ASP A 104 -13.84 -3.56 -7.82
CA ASP A 104 -13.39 -2.23 -8.23
C ASP A 104 -11.85 -2.10 -8.31
N TYR A 105 -11.09 -3.20 -8.25
CA TYR A 105 -9.63 -3.22 -8.38
C TYR A 105 -9.19 -4.30 -9.38
N LEU A 106 -8.49 -3.88 -10.44
CA LEU A 106 -8.03 -4.77 -11.49
C LEU A 106 -6.55 -4.55 -11.79
N LEU A 107 -5.81 -5.64 -11.95
CA LEU A 107 -4.44 -5.62 -12.45
C LEU A 107 -4.43 -5.95 -13.93
N LEU A 108 -3.97 -5.04 -14.77
CA LEU A 108 -3.87 -5.28 -16.21
C LEU A 108 -2.40 -5.40 -16.62
N VAL A 109 -2.03 -6.56 -17.12
CA VAL A 109 -0.74 -6.81 -17.76
C VAL A 109 -0.81 -6.32 -19.20
N ILE A 110 0.07 -5.38 -19.53
CA ILE A 110 0.22 -4.80 -20.85
C ILE A 110 1.16 -5.70 -21.66
N ASP A 111 0.63 -6.44 -22.62
CA ASP A 111 1.40 -7.37 -23.45
C ASP A 111 2.22 -6.62 -24.52
N ARG A 112 1.67 -5.54 -25.11
CA ARG A 112 2.37 -4.69 -26.07
C ARG A 112 2.27 -3.21 -25.69
N LYS A 113 3.34 -2.44 -25.97
CA LYS A 113 3.37 -0.99 -25.71
C LYS A 113 2.19 -0.23 -26.36
N SER A 114 1.75 -0.67 -27.55
CA SER A 114 0.58 -0.12 -28.24
C SER A 114 -0.72 -0.25 -27.45
N ASP A 115 -0.85 -1.31 -26.66
CA ASP A 115 -2.09 -1.68 -25.97
C ASP A 115 -2.34 -0.75 -24.79
N TYR A 116 -1.28 -0.19 -24.21
CA TYR A 116 -1.34 0.77 -23.11
C TYR A 116 -2.21 1.99 -23.44
N ALA A 117 -2.00 2.59 -24.61
CA ALA A 117 -2.76 3.77 -25.03
C ALA A 117 -4.26 3.43 -25.22
N LYS A 118 -4.56 2.23 -25.73
CA LYS A 118 -5.94 1.77 -25.91
C LYS A 118 -6.60 1.44 -24.56
N ALA A 119 -5.89 0.76 -23.65
CA ALA A 119 -6.37 0.44 -22.31
C ALA A 119 -6.72 1.69 -21.50
N ASN A 120 -5.93 2.77 -21.64
CA ASN A 120 -6.19 4.05 -20.98
C ASN A 120 -7.39 4.82 -21.52
N ARG A 121 -7.89 4.49 -22.72
CA ARG A 121 -9.20 4.98 -23.20
C ARG A 121 -10.37 4.27 -22.51
N GLY A 122 -10.06 3.23 -21.74
CA GLY A 122 -11.00 2.45 -20.96
C GLY A 122 -11.41 1.14 -21.64
N PHE A 123 -11.88 0.22 -20.81
CA PHE A 123 -12.38 -1.09 -21.18
C PHE A 123 -13.41 -1.56 -20.15
N LYS A 124 -14.14 -2.63 -20.48
CA LYS A 124 -15.17 -3.20 -19.62
C LYS A 124 -14.87 -4.64 -19.25
N VAL A 125 -15.16 -4.97 -18.00
CA VAL A 125 -15.24 -6.35 -17.51
C VAL A 125 -16.54 -6.48 -16.72
N ASN A 126 -17.39 -7.44 -17.08
CA ASN A 126 -18.71 -7.63 -16.46
C ASN A 126 -19.57 -6.36 -16.44
N GLY A 127 -19.50 -5.57 -17.52
CA GLY A 127 -20.22 -4.30 -17.64
C GLY A 127 -19.62 -3.13 -16.84
N ILE A 128 -18.61 -3.37 -15.99
CA ILE A 128 -17.91 -2.34 -15.22
C ILE A 128 -16.83 -1.71 -16.09
N GLN A 129 -16.88 -0.38 -16.22
CA GLN A 129 -15.85 0.41 -16.90
C GLN A 129 -14.66 0.66 -15.96
N TYR A 130 -13.43 0.50 -16.45
CA TYR A 130 -12.20 0.68 -15.66
C TYR A 130 -11.31 1.83 -16.15
N HIS A 131 -10.69 2.52 -15.19
CA HIS A 131 -9.82 3.68 -15.34
C HIS A 131 -8.45 3.41 -14.74
N ARG A 132 -7.41 3.89 -15.43
CA ARG A 132 -6.04 3.77 -14.97
C ARG A 132 -5.88 4.52 -13.65
N MET A 133 -5.46 3.82 -12.60
CA MET A 133 -5.20 4.44 -11.31
C MET A 133 -3.71 4.76 -11.13
N VAL A 134 -2.83 3.75 -11.16
CA VAL A 134 -1.40 3.93 -10.88
C VAL A 134 -0.55 2.79 -11.45
N GLY A 135 0.64 3.14 -11.94
CA GLY A 135 1.71 2.21 -12.26
C GLY A 135 2.69 2.10 -11.09
N THR A 136 2.48 1.14 -10.20
CA THR A 136 3.44 0.92 -9.08
C THR A 136 4.82 0.54 -9.62
N SER A 137 5.91 0.89 -8.92
CA SER A 137 7.27 0.62 -9.40
C SER A 137 7.52 -0.86 -9.70
N GLY A 138 6.99 -1.77 -8.88
CA GLY A 138 7.05 -3.21 -9.14
C GLY A 138 6.11 -3.66 -10.26
N GLY A 139 4.94 -3.04 -10.40
CA GLY A 139 4.00 -3.29 -11.49
C GLY A 139 4.59 -2.91 -12.84
N VAL A 140 5.14 -1.70 -12.98
CA VAL A 140 5.74 -1.20 -14.24
C VAL A 140 6.89 -2.09 -14.71
N LYS A 141 7.73 -2.60 -13.80
CA LYS A 141 8.79 -3.58 -14.13
C LYS A 141 8.24 -4.89 -14.73
N ASN A 142 7.01 -5.25 -14.37
CA ASN A 142 6.31 -6.44 -14.85
C ASN A 142 5.17 -6.11 -15.82
N SER A 143 5.22 -4.93 -16.47
CA SER A 143 4.18 -4.42 -17.38
C SER A 143 2.76 -4.44 -16.81
N THR A 144 2.60 -4.41 -15.49
CA THR A 144 1.31 -4.49 -14.80
C THR A 144 0.90 -3.13 -14.27
N ILE A 145 -0.30 -2.69 -14.61
CA ILE A 145 -0.88 -1.41 -14.19
C ILE A 145 -2.13 -1.65 -13.35
N VAL A 146 -2.34 -0.82 -12.33
CA VAL A 146 -3.54 -0.86 -11.48
C VAL A 146 -4.63 -0.03 -12.13
N TYR A 147 -5.79 -0.65 -12.32
CA TYR A 147 -7.03 -0.02 -12.75
C TYR A 147 -8.09 -0.11 -11.65
N VAL A 148 -8.99 0.87 -11.61
CA VAL A 148 -10.14 0.91 -10.69
C VAL A 148 -11.42 1.21 -11.46
N SER A 149 -12.58 0.89 -10.91
CA SER A 149 -13.85 1.17 -11.58
C SER A 149 -14.08 2.68 -11.76
N GLU A 150 -14.76 3.09 -12.84
CA GLU A 150 -15.24 4.47 -13.08
C GLU A 150 -15.89 5.04 -11.82
N ARG A 151 -16.81 4.26 -11.25
CA ARG A 151 -17.67 4.70 -10.16
C ARG A 151 -16.88 5.18 -8.96
N LEU A 152 -15.75 4.53 -8.64
CA LEU A 152 -14.92 4.90 -7.50
C LEU A 152 -13.75 5.84 -7.87
N TYR A 153 -13.40 5.93 -9.16
CA TYR A 153 -12.22 6.64 -9.63
C TYR A 153 -12.14 8.10 -9.13
N PRO A 154 -13.19 8.96 -9.25
CA PRO A 154 -13.08 10.37 -8.85
C PRO A 154 -12.71 10.55 -7.38
N GLU A 155 -13.33 9.77 -6.49
CA GLU A 155 -13.11 9.87 -5.06
C GLU A 155 -11.78 9.23 -4.64
N LEU A 156 -11.40 8.10 -5.24
CA LEU A 156 -10.09 7.50 -5.04
C LEU A 156 -8.97 8.43 -5.50
N LYS A 157 -9.15 9.10 -6.64
CA LYS A 157 -8.20 10.06 -7.19
C LYS A 157 -8.07 11.30 -6.30
N ARG A 158 -9.20 11.85 -5.81
CA ARG A 158 -9.20 12.96 -4.83
C ARG A 158 -8.40 12.61 -3.57
N ARG A 159 -8.59 11.41 -3.01
CA ARG A 159 -7.83 10.94 -1.84
C ARG A 159 -6.36 10.70 -2.14
N LEU A 160 -6.05 10.13 -3.30
CA LEU A 160 -4.67 9.92 -3.77
C LEU A 160 -3.93 11.24 -3.91
N ASP A 161 -4.55 12.25 -4.52
CA ASP A 161 -3.91 13.56 -4.72
C ASP A 161 -3.78 14.34 -3.40
N ASN A 162 -4.58 14.04 -2.38
CA ASN A 162 -4.42 14.52 -1.00
C ASN A 162 -4.14 16.04 -0.88
N LYS A 163 -4.85 16.85 -1.68
CA LYS A 163 -4.68 18.31 -1.77
C LYS A 163 -3.26 18.78 -2.13
N ARG A 164 -2.46 17.97 -2.80
CA ARG A 164 -1.15 18.38 -3.32
C ARG A 164 -1.27 19.61 -4.22
N ASN A 165 -0.19 20.37 -4.32
CA ASN A 165 -0.09 21.38 -5.36
C ASN A 165 -0.02 20.69 -6.74
N MET A 166 -1.02 20.96 -7.58
CA MET A 166 -1.14 20.39 -8.93
C MET A 166 -0.28 21.13 -9.96
N GLU A 167 0.15 22.36 -9.66
CA GLU A 167 1.02 23.18 -10.52
C GLU A 167 2.49 22.75 -10.43
N GLN A 168 2.86 22.07 -9.34
CA GLN A 168 4.20 21.55 -9.16
C GLN A 168 4.51 20.47 -10.20
N LYS A 169 5.43 20.78 -11.11
CA LYS A 169 5.90 19.84 -12.13
C LYS A 169 6.75 18.76 -11.47
N LEU A 170 6.40 17.51 -11.71
CA LEU A 170 7.13 16.34 -11.22
C LEU A 170 7.53 15.48 -12.41
N VAL A 171 8.72 14.89 -12.32
CA VAL A 171 9.12 13.83 -13.25
C VAL A 171 8.08 12.70 -13.15
N PRO A 172 7.51 12.21 -14.28
CA PRO A 172 6.44 11.21 -14.25
C PRO A 172 6.76 9.97 -13.40
N ALA A 173 8.00 9.47 -13.48
CA ALA A 173 8.45 8.34 -12.67
C ALA A 173 8.42 8.63 -11.16
N LYS A 174 8.78 9.85 -10.73
CA LYS A 174 8.69 10.27 -9.32
C LYS A 174 7.23 10.39 -8.88
N LEU A 175 6.38 11.00 -9.72
CA LEU A 175 4.94 11.13 -9.46
C LEU A 175 4.28 9.75 -9.24
N GLU A 176 4.53 8.80 -10.15
CA GLU A 176 4.00 7.44 -10.04
C GLU A 176 4.52 6.71 -8.80
N ALA A 177 5.80 6.90 -8.43
CA ALA A 177 6.36 6.33 -7.22
C ALA A 177 5.66 6.84 -5.95
N TYR A 178 5.40 8.15 -5.85
CA TYR A 178 4.64 8.73 -4.73
C TYR A 178 3.20 8.26 -4.71
N GLN A 179 2.55 8.19 -5.87
CA GLN A 179 1.18 7.70 -5.98
C GLN A 179 1.07 6.21 -5.62
N GLY A 180 2.06 5.41 -5.96
CA GLY A 180 2.11 3.98 -5.67
C GLY A 180 2.20 3.64 -4.18
N LEU A 181 2.52 4.59 -3.30
CA LEU A 181 2.65 4.36 -1.87
C LEU A 181 1.37 3.76 -1.26
N ILE A 182 0.19 4.19 -1.70
CA ILE A 182 -1.10 3.71 -1.18
C ILE A 182 -1.40 2.24 -1.54
N CYS A 183 -0.70 1.67 -2.52
CA CYS A 183 -0.82 0.27 -2.93
C CYS A 183 0.02 -0.67 -2.07
N SER A 184 0.85 -0.13 -1.17
CA SER A 184 1.70 -0.93 -0.30
C SER A 184 0.88 -1.67 0.75
N ALA A 185 1.10 -2.98 0.86
CA ALA A 185 0.58 -3.79 1.94
C ALA A 185 0.95 -3.18 3.31
N SER A 186 -0.03 -2.81 4.11
CA SER A 186 0.18 -2.07 5.36
C SER A 186 -0.97 -2.30 6.35
N VAL A 187 -0.65 -2.32 7.64
CA VAL A 187 -1.65 -2.40 8.73
C VAL A 187 -1.98 -0.97 9.17
N PRO A 188 -3.28 -0.59 9.26
CA PRO A 188 -3.67 0.70 9.83
C PRO A 188 -3.19 0.87 11.27
N VAL A 189 -2.73 2.07 11.61
CA VAL A 189 -2.38 2.45 12.98
C VAL A 189 -3.31 3.58 13.44
N PRO A 190 -3.52 3.76 14.76
CA PRO A 190 -4.32 4.87 15.27
C PRO A 190 -3.76 6.21 14.81
N MET A 191 -4.63 7.18 14.50
CA MET A 191 -4.15 8.53 14.19
C MET A 191 -3.49 9.17 15.43
N PRO A 192 -2.39 9.93 15.24
CA PRO A 192 -1.84 10.77 16.30
C PRO A 192 -2.82 11.91 16.62
N LYS A 193 -2.65 12.57 17.78
CA LYS A 193 -3.49 13.72 18.16
C LYS A 193 -3.17 14.98 17.35
N GLY A 194 -1.96 15.05 16.81
CA GLY A 194 -1.46 16.14 15.98
C GLY A 194 -0.22 15.69 15.23
N ILE A 195 0.17 16.49 14.23
CA ILE A 195 1.38 16.30 13.44
C ILE A 195 2.03 17.67 13.32
N ILE A 196 3.32 17.77 13.65
CA ILE A 196 4.13 18.96 13.42
C ILE A 196 5.14 18.60 12.33
N VAL A 197 5.32 19.48 11.36
CA VAL A 197 6.30 19.32 10.30
C VAL A 197 7.43 20.30 10.58
N VAL A 198 8.65 19.81 10.67
CA VAL A 198 9.85 20.60 10.97
C VAL A 198 10.81 20.52 9.80
N LYS A 199 11.74 21.47 9.72
CA LYS A 199 12.84 21.44 8.75
C LYS A 199 13.74 20.25 9.03
N ASP A 200 14.38 19.75 7.97
CA ASP A 200 15.35 18.67 8.09
C ASP A 200 16.56 19.09 8.93
N CYS A 201 17.10 18.15 9.69
CA CYS A 201 18.29 18.34 10.51
C CYS A 201 19.54 18.23 9.64
N ILE A 202 20.02 19.36 9.12
CA ILE A 202 21.23 19.42 8.31
C ILE A 202 22.45 19.62 9.21
N THR A 203 23.37 18.65 9.20
CA THR A 203 24.65 18.72 9.90
C THR A 203 25.78 18.94 8.89
N ARG A 204 26.85 19.61 9.32
CA ARG A 204 28.05 19.85 8.51
C ARG A 204 29.28 19.46 9.30
N PHE A 205 30.13 18.62 8.72
CA PHE A 205 31.37 18.15 9.34
C PHE A 205 32.41 17.84 8.26
N LYS A 206 33.63 17.52 8.67
CA LYS A 206 34.69 17.07 7.76
C LYS A 206 35.13 15.66 8.10
N ASP A 207 35.42 14.87 7.07
CA ASP A 207 35.95 13.52 7.22
C ASP A 207 36.78 13.12 6.00
N ASP A 208 37.61 12.09 6.13
CA ASP A 208 38.30 11.48 4.99
C ASP A 208 37.29 10.59 4.24
N VAL A 209 37.09 10.84 2.94
CA VAL A 209 36.06 10.18 2.13
C VAL A 209 36.63 9.48 0.89
N ILE A 210 35.82 8.57 0.37
CA ILE A 210 35.99 8.02 -0.97
C ILE A 210 34.89 8.64 -1.84
N LEU A 211 35.28 9.47 -2.80
CA LEU A 211 34.35 9.95 -3.82
C LEU A 211 34.25 8.92 -4.94
N LEU A 212 33.01 8.61 -5.32
CA LEU A 212 32.67 7.75 -6.46
C LEU A 212 31.97 8.61 -7.50
N ASP A 213 32.57 8.74 -8.68
CA ASP A 213 32.01 9.43 -9.83
C ASP A 213 31.58 8.41 -10.89
N ASP A 214 30.27 8.22 -11.05
CA ASP A 214 29.63 7.31 -12.01
C ASP A 214 29.21 8.02 -13.32
N SER A 215 29.64 9.27 -13.53
CA SER A 215 29.32 10.03 -14.74
C SER A 215 30.15 9.65 -15.98
N VAL A 216 31.09 8.72 -15.82
CA VAL A 216 31.93 8.20 -16.90
C VAL A 216 31.36 6.88 -17.45
N ASP A 217 31.51 6.64 -18.76
CA ASP A 217 30.95 5.47 -19.46
C ASP A 217 31.64 4.11 -19.11
N ASP A 218 32.56 4.09 -18.14
CA ASP A 218 33.34 2.91 -17.72
C ASP A 218 33.20 2.68 -16.20
N GLU A 219 34.13 1.97 -15.56
CA GLU A 219 34.14 1.83 -14.10
C GLU A 219 34.11 3.19 -13.37
N PRO A 220 33.32 3.30 -12.27
CA PRO A 220 33.25 4.53 -11.50
C PRO A 220 34.64 4.99 -11.04
N LYS A 221 34.94 6.28 -11.25
CA LYS A 221 36.20 6.83 -10.77
C LYS A 221 36.19 6.93 -9.26
N LEU A 222 37.22 6.38 -8.63
CA LEU A 222 37.40 6.36 -7.19
C LEU A 222 38.53 7.32 -6.79
N GLU A 223 38.22 8.29 -5.95
CA GLU A 223 39.20 9.24 -5.40
C GLU A 223 39.16 9.25 -3.87
N PHE A 224 40.33 9.14 -3.24
CA PHE A 224 40.47 9.29 -1.78
C PHE A 224 40.78 10.75 -1.47
N ILE A 225 39.88 11.42 -0.74
CA ILE A 225 40.05 12.82 -0.36
C ILE A 225 40.07 12.92 1.15
N LYS A 226 41.09 13.59 1.68
CA LYS A 226 41.18 13.89 3.11
C LYS A 226 40.46 15.17 3.46
N ASP A 227 39.93 15.25 4.69
CA ASP A 227 39.30 16.46 5.25
C ASP A 227 38.18 17.06 4.36
N TYR A 228 37.39 16.19 3.72
CA TYR A 228 36.33 16.58 2.80
C TYR A 228 35.11 17.14 3.56
N ALA A 229 34.57 18.25 3.10
CA ALA A 229 33.40 18.87 3.71
C ALA A 229 32.11 18.14 3.33
N ILE A 230 31.41 17.61 4.33
CA ILE A 230 30.19 16.83 4.18
C ILE A 230 29.01 17.63 4.74
N GLU A 231 27.95 17.75 3.94
CA GLU A 231 26.62 18.14 4.40
C GLU A 231 25.76 16.88 4.48
N HIS A 232 25.24 16.58 5.67
CA HIS A 232 24.44 15.38 5.92
C HIS A 232 23.07 15.74 6.46
N ASN A 233 22.02 15.19 5.86
CA ASN A 233 20.68 15.26 6.40
C ASN A 233 20.48 14.17 7.46
N GLY A 234 20.72 14.53 8.72
CA GLY A 234 20.57 13.65 9.88
C GLY A 234 19.13 13.29 10.21
N SER A 235 18.12 13.81 9.49
CA SER A 235 16.71 13.43 9.63
C SER A 235 16.07 12.87 8.37
N ASP A 236 16.86 12.50 7.35
CA ASP A 236 16.32 12.05 6.06
C ASP A 236 15.36 10.86 6.24
N GLY A 237 14.12 11.08 5.83
CA GLY A 237 13.12 10.02 5.75
C GLY A 237 12.62 9.50 7.09
N PHE A 238 12.90 10.18 8.22
CA PHE A 238 12.29 9.83 9.51
C PHE A 238 11.58 10.98 10.22
N GLY A 239 10.77 10.62 11.21
CA GLY A 239 10.18 11.53 12.17
C GLY A 239 10.14 10.90 13.56
N LEU A 240 9.83 11.72 14.56
CA LEU A 240 9.79 11.31 15.95
C LEU A 240 8.34 11.16 16.44
N ILE A 241 8.13 10.22 17.35
CA ILE A 241 6.85 9.98 18.02
C ILE A 241 7.03 9.85 19.53
N SER A 242 6.04 10.30 20.29
CA SER A 242 6.08 10.18 21.74
C SER A 242 5.96 8.71 22.20
N PRO A 243 6.54 8.35 23.36
CA PRO A 243 6.34 7.03 23.95
C PRO A 243 4.86 6.66 24.13
N SER A 244 4.02 7.64 24.49
CA SER A 244 2.58 7.44 24.67
C SER A 244 1.86 7.07 23.35
N TYR A 245 2.23 7.68 22.22
CA TYR A 245 1.69 7.29 20.92
C TYR A 245 2.23 5.92 20.48
N ALA A 246 3.52 5.67 20.68
CA ALA A 246 4.15 4.39 20.39
C ALA A 246 3.46 3.21 21.13
N SER A 247 3.11 3.36 22.41
CA SER A 247 2.33 2.34 23.14
C SER A 247 0.93 2.13 22.56
N ARG A 248 0.24 3.20 22.12
CA ARG A 248 -1.07 3.07 21.44
C ARG A 248 -0.96 2.27 20.15
N VAL A 249 0.10 2.51 19.36
CA VAL A 249 0.39 1.75 18.14
C VAL A 249 0.71 0.29 18.49
N GLY A 250 1.56 0.05 19.48
CA GLY A 250 1.89 -1.29 19.97
C GLY A 250 0.64 -2.11 20.33
N LYS A 251 -0.26 -1.52 21.12
CA LYS A 251 -1.55 -2.13 21.48
C LYS A 251 -2.43 -2.44 20.27
N ALA A 252 -2.53 -1.50 19.31
CA ALA A 252 -3.31 -1.70 18.08
C ALA A 252 -2.74 -2.83 17.21
N LEU A 253 -1.41 -2.98 17.18
CA LEU A 253 -0.72 -4.04 16.46
C LEU A 253 -0.62 -5.36 17.24
N GLN A 254 -1.19 -5.43 18.45
CA GLN A 254 -1.15 -6.60 19.35
C GLN A 254 0.28 -6.99 19.76
N PHE A 255 1.17 -6.01 19.88
CA PHE A 255 2.43 -6.15 20.61
C PHE A 255 2.19 -5.96 22.11
N ASP A 256 3.16 -6.35 22.94
CA ASP A 256 3.15 -6.08 24.38
C ASP A 256 2.93 -4.58 24.66
N GLU A 257 2.52 -4.22 25.88
CA GLU A 257 2.23 -2.82 26.26
C GLU A 257 3.43 -1.84 26.18
N ARG A 258 4.60 -2.36 25.83
CA ARG A 258 5.82 -1.57 25.64
C ARG A 258 5.69 -0.65 24.41
N PRO A 259 6.21 0.60 24.48
CA PRO A 259 6.34 1.46 23.31
C PRO A 259 7.08 0.73 22.19
N VAL A 260 6.54 0.76 20.97
CA VAL A 260 7.27 0.25 19.81
C VAL A 260 8.50 1.12 19.56
N PRO A 261 9.69 0.57 19.24
CA PRO A 261 10.90 1.38 19.06
C PRO A 261 10.84 2.24 17.79
N GLY A 262 10.13 1.76 16.77
CA GLY A 262 9.85 2.49 15.56
C GLY A 262 9.13 1.63 14.52
N PHE A 263 8.63 2.27 13.47
CA PHE A 263 7.96 1.59 12.36
C PHE A 263 7.94 2.45 11.10
N THR A 264 7.87 1.81 9.94
CA THR A 264 7.65 2.52 8.67
C THR A 264 6.17 2.86 8.53
N CYS A 265 5.86 4.14 8.28
CA CYS A 265 4.53 4.58 7.89
C CYS A 265 4.47 4.87 6.39
N ARG A 266 3.30 4.65 5.80
CA ARG A 266 3.00 5.00 4.40
C ARG A 266 1.64 5.64 4.33
N TYR A 267 1.54 6.71 3.56
CA TYR A 267 0.31 7.39 3.24
C TYR A 267 0.43 7.99 1.83
N ALA A 268 -0.66 8.57 1.31
CA ALA A 268 -0.59 9.32 0.07
C ALA A 268 0.48 10.43 0.21
N TRP A 269 1.47 10.43 -0.67
CA TRP A 269 2.59 11.39 -0.69
C TRP A 269 3.52 11.36 0.53
N THR A 270 3.49 10.30 1.33
CA THR A 270 4.34 10.23 2.53
C THR A 270 4.82 8.80 2.78
N LYS A 271 6.13 8.63 2.90
CA LYS A 271 6.77 7.43 3.43
C LYS A 271 7.85 7.88 4.40
N ARG A 272 7.76 7.45 5.65
CA ARG A 272 8.73 7.81 6.68
C ARG A 272 8.96 6.65 7.65
N MET A 273 10.15 6.61 8.24
CA MET A 273 10.38 5.89 9.49
C MET A 273 9.90 6.76 10.65
N LEU A 274 9.21 6.18 11.61
CA LEU A 274 8.85 6.86 12.85
C LEU A 274 9.59 6.19 13.98
N TYR A 275 10.32 6.95 14.78
CA TYR A 275 11.08 6.47 15.93
C TYR A 275 10.54 7.03 17.22
N THR A 276 10.50 6.18 18.24
CA THR A 276 10.07 6.58 19.57
C THR A 276 11.16 7.38 20.25
N PHE A 277 10.84 8.63 20.57
CA PHE A 277 11.73 9.56 21.24
C PHE A 277 10.91 10.42 22.19
N ASP A 278 11.33 10.51 23.44
CA ASP A 278 10.68 11.36 24.43
C ASP A 278 11.14 12.81 24.27
N PHE A 279 10.54 13.50 23.31
CA PHE A 279 10.81 14.91 23.07
C PHE A 279 10.32 15.82 24.20
N VAL A 280 9.48 15.33 25.13
CA VAL A 280 9.07 16.08 26.33
C VAL A 280 10.19 16.01 27.37
N GLU A 281 10.72 14.81 27.63
CA GLU A 281 11.90 14.65 28.48
C GLU A 281 13.11 15.42 27.92
N PHE A 282 13.32 15.37 26.60
CA PHE A 282 14.37 16.14 25.93
C PHE A 282 14.18 17.66 26.11
N ALA A 283 12.95 18.15 25.99
CA ALA A 283 12.63 19.56 26.23
C ALA A 283 13.00 19.99 27.66
N GLU A 284 12.69 19.16 28.65
CA GLU A 284 12.92 19.43 30.07
C GLU A 284 14.40 19.35 30.47
N LYS A 285 15.11 18.33 29.97
CA LYS A 285 16.48 18.01 30.43
C LYS A 285 17.58 18.60 29.57
N VAL A 286 17.31 18.87 28.29
CA VAL A 286 18.33 19.23 27.30
C VAL A 286 18.01 20.56 26.62
N ALA A 287 16.83 20.71 26.02
CA ALA A 287 16.53 21.90 25.22
C ALA A 287 16.20 23.14 26.09
N GLY A 288 15.64 22.94 27.28
CA GLY A 288 15.17 24.01 28.15
C GLY A 288 13.95 24.79 27.62
N THR A 289 13.26 24.26 26.60
CA THR A 289 12.11 24.89 25.97
C THR A 289 11.16 23.84 25.37
N TYR A 290 9.86 24.14 25.39
CA TYR A 290 8.82 23.32 24.75
C TYR A 290 8.41 23.86 23.36
N PHE A 291 9.01 24.95 22.90
CA PHE A 291 8.72 25.53 21.59
C PHE A 291 9.44 24.77 20.47
N VAL A 292 8.73 24.59 19.34
CA VAL A 292 9.24 23.97 18.12
C VAL A 292 9.04 24.95 16.96
N GLU A 293 10.06 25.12 16.12
CA GLU A 293 9.95 25.85 14.86
C GLU A 293 9.48 24.88 13.76
N ASP A 294 8.34 25.19 13.13
CA ASP A 294 7.80 24.43 12.00
C ASP A 294 8.30 24.96 10.63
N VAL A 295 7.79 24.37 9.54
CA VAL A 295 8.17 24.69 8.15
C VAL A 295 7.45 25.90 7.57
#